data_AF-A0AAW2TYM1-F1
#
_entry.id   AF-A0AAW2TYM1-F1
#
_cell.length_a   1.000
_cell.length_b   1.000
_cell.length_c   1.000
_cell.angle_alpha   90.00
_cell.angle_beta   90.00
_cell.angle_gamma   90.00
#
_symmetry.space_group_name_H-M   'P 1'
#
loop_
_entity.id
_entity.type
_entity.pdbx_description
1 polymer ?
#
loop_
_entity_poly.entity_id
_entity_poly.type
_entity_poly.pdbx_seq_one_letter_code
_entity_poly.pdbx_strand_id
1 'polypeptide(L)'
;MELSLFVLRQKDNEPLKEYLQRFNTAALEVLFATQEVKASVFSQGLLDGNFFKSLAKKPVSKFDALLARAEKYINMKDAHVAKKESRGEKRKEMMEESPSKKS
;
A
#
# COMPACT_ATOMS: atom_id res chain seq x y z
N MET A 1 20.35 -5.37 -14.23
CA MET A 1 19.66 -4.10 -14.55
C MET A 1 19.71 -3.25 -13.31
N GLU A 2 20.41 -2.12 -13.35
CA GLU A 2 20.35 -1.13 -12.26
C GLU A 2 18.97 -0.47 -12.30
N LEU A 3 18.19 -0.63 -11.23
CA LEU A 3 16.91 0.05 -11.07
C LEU A 3 17.20 1.47 -10.58
N SER A 4 17.30 2.43 -11.50
CA SER A 4 17.47 3.83 -11.09
C SER A 4 16.23 4.28 -10.30
N LEU A 5 16.45 4.69 -9.05
CA LEU A 5 15.40 5.16 -8.13
C LEU A 5 14.44 6.18 -8.80
N PHE A 6 15.00 7.02 -9.67
CA PHE A 6 14.35 8.14 -10.35
C PHE A 6 13.38 7.74 -11.47
N VAL A 7 13.49 6.53 -12.03
CA VAL A 7 12.57 6.03 -13.07
C VAL A 7 11.49 5.12 -12.52
N LEU A 8 11.55 4.77 -11.23
CA LEU A 8 10.52 3.94 -10.61
C LEU A 8 9.20 4.70 -10.51
N ARG A 9 8.20 4.15 -11.18
CA ARG A 9 6.79 4.57 -11.08
C ARG A 9 5.96 3.38 -10.62
N GLN A 10 4.93 3.68 -9.83
CA GLN A 10 3.86 2.75 -9.50
C GLN A 10 3.03 2.53 -10.77
N LYS A 11 2.80 1.26 -11.13
CA LYS A 11 2.01 0.89 -12.31
C LYS A 11 0.52 0.87 -11.97
N ASP A 12 -0.36 1.08 -12.95
CA ASP A 12 -1.83 1.17 -12.74
C ASP A 12 -2.44 0.00 -11.95
N ASN A 13 -1.93 -1.21 -12.18
CA ASN A 13 -2.40 -2.44 -11.52
C ASN A 13 -1.49 -2.89 -10.36
N GLU A 14 -0.57 -2.04 -9.92
CA GLU A 14 0.37 -2.37 -8.86
C GLU A 14 -0.12 -1.84 -7.50
N PRO A 15 -0.39 -2.73 -6.52
CA PRO A 15 -0.68 -2.32 -5.17
C PRO A 15 0.48 -1.52 -4.56
N LEU A 16 0.15 -0.57 -3.68
CA LEU A 16 1.17 0.24 -2.98
C LEU A 16 2.24 -0.62 -2.30
N LYS A 17 1.87 -1.81 -1.81
CA LYS A 17 2.78 -2.77 -1.16
C LYS A 17 3.89 -3.25 -2.10
N GLU A 18 3.54 -3.61 -3.34
CA GLU A 18 4.52 -4.09 -4.33
C GLU A 18 5.42 -2.94 -4.81
N TYR A 19 4.83 -1.76 -5.05
CA TYR A 19 5.61 -0.57 -5.38
C TYR A 19 6.59 -0.21 -4.26
N LEU A 20 6.15 -0.23 -3.00
CA LEU A 20 6.98 0.03 -1.83
C LEU A 20 8.16 -0.96 -1.74
N GLN A 21 7.92 -2.25 -2.00
CA GLN A 21 8.97 -3.26 -2.01
C GLN A 21 10.01 -3.00 -3.09
N ARG A 22 9.59 -2.76 -4.34
CA ARG A 22 10.52 -2.43 -5.44
C ARG A 22 11.32 -1.17 -5.15
N PHE A 23 10.66 -0.14 -4.63
CA PHE A 23 11.31 1.12 -4.29
C PHE A 23 12.33 0.94 -3.17
N ASN A 24 12.01 0.19 -2.11
CA ASN A 24 12.94 -0.07 -1.02
C ASN A 24 14.19 -0.81 -1.50
N THR A 25 14.04 -1.83 -2.35
CA THR A 25 15.19 -2.52 -2.93
C THR A 25 16.11 -1.56 -3.68
N ALA A 26 15.57 -0.72 -4.57
CA ALA A 26 16.37 0.27 -5.29
C ALA A 26 16.97 1.35 -4.36
N ALA A 27 16.25 1.74 -3.31
CA ALA A 27 16.72 2.75 -2.35
C ALA A 27 17.89 2.25 -1.49
N LEU A 28 18.05 0.94 -1.31
CA LEU A 28 19.21 0.33 -0.63
C LEU A 28 20.47 0.37 -1.50
N GLU A 29 20.32 0.27 -2.83
CA GLU A 29 21.44 0.34 -3.77
C GLU A 29 21.94 1.78 -3.96
N VAL A 30 21.04 2.76 -3.86
CA VAL A 30 21.36 4.19 -4.01
C VAL A 30 21.71 4.81 -2.66
N LEU A 31 22.91 4.52 -2.15
CA LEU A 31 23.39 5.01 -0.85
C LEU A 31 23.68 6.52 -0.80
N PHE A 32 23.97 7.15 -1.94
CA PHE A 32 24.29 8.58 -2.03
C PHE A 32 23.06 9.51 -2.03
N ALA A 33 21.85 8.98 -2.21
CA ALA A 33 20.63 9.78 -2.15
C ALA A 33 20.23 10.06 -0.70
N THR A 34 19.95 11.33 -0.39
CA THR A 34 19.46 11.73 0.94
C THR A 34 18.06 11.20 1.20
N GLN A 35 17.67 11.19 2.47
CA GLN A 35 16.32 10.80 2.91
C GLN A 35 15.25 11.68 2.24
N GLU A 36 15.54 12.96 2.03
CA GLU A 36 14.67 13.92 1.38
C GLU A 36 14.51 13.62 -0.12
N VAL A 37 15.61 13.31 -0.80
CA VAL A 37 15.58 12.92 -2.22
C VAL A 37 14.79 11.63 -2.38
N LYS A 38 15.04 10.62 -1.55
CA LYS A 38 14.31 9.35 -1.57
C LYS A 38 12.81 9.56 -1.34
N ALA A 39 12.42 10.38 -0.37
CA ALA A 39 11.01 10.69 -0.09
C ALA A 39 10.33 11.44 -1.25
N SER A 40 11.02 12.40 -1.86
CA SER A 40 10.52 13.15 -3.01
C SER A 40 10.31 12.24 -4.21
N VAL A 41 11.32 11.44 -4.57
CA VAL A 41 11.23 10.52 -5.72
C VAL A 41 10.16 9.46 -5.49
N PHE A 42 10.04 8.91 -4.28
CA PHE A 42 8.97 7.99 -3.93
C PHE A 42 7.60 8.60 -4.22
N SER A 43 7.38 9.82 -3.73
CA SER A 43 6.10 10.52 -3.84
C SER A 43 5.77 10.88 -5.29
N GLN A 44 6.76 11.27 -6.08
CA GLN A 44 6.59 11.54 -7.51
C GLN A 44 6.28 10.27 -8.31
N GLY A 45 6.74 9.10 -7.86
CA GLY A 45 6.48 7.84 -8.52
C GLY A 45 5.11 7.22 -8.21
N LEU A 46 4.36 7.75 -7.26
CA LEU A 46 3.03 7.24 -6.91
C LEU A 46 1.97 7.55 -7.97
N LEU A 47 0.99 6.67 -8.09
CA LEU A 47 -0.27 7.00 -8.75
C LEU A 47 -1.09 8.01 -7.94
N ASP A 48 -2.00 8.73 -8.61
CA ASP A 48 -2.97 9.60 -7.94
C ASP A 48 -4.04 8.78 -7.18
N GLY A 49 -3.63 8.23 -6.05
CA GLY A 49 -4.46 7.46 -5.15
C GLY A 49 -4.61 8.12 -3.78
N ASN A 50 -5.41 7.49 -2.93
CA ASN A 50 -5.67 7.95 -1.56
C ASN A 50 -4.38 8.15 -0.73
N PHE A 51 -3.35 7.34 -0.97
CA PHE A 51 -2.06 7.50 -0.28
C PHE A 51 -1.33 8.76 -0.76
N PHE A 52 -1.22 9.00 -2.07
CA PHE A 52 -0.66 10.22 -2.63
C PHE A 52 -1.39 11.47 -2.10
N LYS A 53 -2.73 11.47 -2.13
CA LYS A 53 -3.55 12.56 -1.57
C LYS A 53 -3.29 12.78 -0.07
N SER A 54 -3.03 11.72 0.68
CA SER A 54 -2.67 11.81 2.11
C SER A 54 -1.31 12.49 2.32
N LEU A 55 -0.33 12.20 1.45
CA LEU A 55 0.98 12.87 1.46
C LEU A 55 0.86 14.33 1.04
N ALA A 56 0.06 14.65 0.03
CA ALA A 56 -0.18 16.04 -0.39
C ALA A 56 -0.79 16.88 0.75
N LYS A 57 -1.73 16.31 1.51
CA LYS A 57 -2.34 16.98 2.68
C LYS A 57 -1.39 17.16 3.86
N LYS A 58 -0.51 16.18 4.09
CA LYS A 58 0.49 16.23 5.17
C LYS A 58 1.83 15.72 4.62
N PRO A 59 2.67 16.62 4.09
CA PRO A 59 3.96 16.24 3.53
C PRO A 59 4.86 15.55 4.55
N VAL A 60 5.74 14.67 4.05
CA VAL A 60 6.75 13.99 4.86
C VAL A 60 8.07 14.11 4.10
N SER A 61 9.08 14.70 4.74
CA SER A 61 10.39 14.94 4.12
C SER A 61 11.39 13.82 4.37
N LYS A 62 11.26 13.05 5.46
CA LYS A 62 12.17 11.94 5.77
C LYS A 62 11.63 10.63 5.20
N PHE A 63 12.47 9.91 4.47
CA PHE A 63 12.07 8.65 3.82
C PHE A 63 11.67 7.57 4.83
N ASP A 64 12.38 7.41 5.95
CA ASP A 64 11.99 6.43 7.00
C ASP A 64 10.59 6.72 7.57
N ALA A 65 10.25 7.99 7.79
CA ALA A 65 8.92 8.39 8.25
C ALA A 65 7.84 8.17 7.18
N LEU A 66 8.21 8.29 5.90
CA LEU A 66 7.34 7.99 4.77
C LEU A 66 7.05 6.48 4.71
N LEU A 67 8.08 5.64 4.89
CA LEU A 67 7.95 4.18 4.93
C LEU A 67 6.99 3.74 6.04
N ALA A 68 7.21 4.20 7.27
CA ALA A 68 6.33 3.89 8.40
C ALA A 68 4.85 4.29 8.12
N ARG A 69 4.64 5.41 7.42
CA ARG A 69 3.30 5.85 7.03
C ARG A 69 2.69 4.98 5.92
N ALA A 70 3.49 4.56 4.94
CA ALA A 70 3.05 3.66 3.88
C ALA A 70 2.65 2.29 4.45
N GLU A 71 3.47 1.71 5.34
CA GLU A 71 3.19 0.46 6.03
C GLU A 71 1.90 0.54 6.85
N LYS A 72 1.74 1.60 7.66
CA LYS A 72 0.50 1.82 8.43
C LYS A 72 -0.73 1.88 7.52
N TYR A 73 -0.62 2.54 6.37
CA TYR A 73 -1.70 2.64 5.41
C TYR A 73 -2.03 1.28 4.78
N ILE A 74 -1.02 0.49 4.41
CA ILE A 74 -1.19 -0.88 3.88
C ILE A 74 -1.87 -1.77 4.93
N ASN A 75 -1.36 -1.80 6.15
CA ASN A 75 -1.93 -2.62 7.24
C ASN A 75 -3.39 -2.26 7.53
N MET A 76 -3.72 -0.96 7.51
CA MET A 76 -5.10 -0.50 7.67
C MET A 76 -6.01 -0.97 6.52
N LYS A 77 -5.52 -0.93 5.27
CA LYS A 77 -6.27 -1.43 4.11
C LYS A 77 -6.50 -2.93 4.20
N ASP A 78 -5.46 -3.70 4.52
CA ASP A 78 -5.53 -5.15 4.63
C ASP A 78 -6.48 -5.58 5.76
N ALA A 79 -6.43 -4.93 6.92
CA ALA A 79 -7.36 -5.18 8.02
C ALA A 79 -8.82 -4.86 7.65
N HIS A 80 -9.06 -3.83 6.83
CA HIS A 80 -10.39 -3.48 6.35
C HIS A 80 -10.94 -4.52 5.34
N VAL A 81 -10.07 -5.09 4.51
CA VAL A 81 -10.43 -6.20 3.59
C VAL A 81 -10.82 -7.45 4.40
N ALA A 82 -9.97 -7.87 5.34
CA ALA A 82 -10.23 -9.05 6.18
C ALA A 82 -11.54 -8.93 7.00
N LYS A 83 -11.87 -7.71 7.49
CA LYS A 83 -13.15 -7.44 8.17
C LYS A 83 -14.37 -7.54 7.25
N LYS A 84 -14.22 -7.24 5.95
CA LYS A 84 -15.31 -7.39 4.98
C LYS A 84 -15.53 -8.85 4.60
N GLU A 85 -14.45 -9.60 4.42
CA GLU A 85 -14.50 -11.04 4.10
C GLU A 85 -15.17 -11.83 5.23
N SER A 86 -14.70 -11.66 6.47
CA SER A 86 -15.31 -12.30 7.64
C SER A 86 -16.79 -11.95 7.86
N ARG A 87 -17.22 -10.72 7.50
CA ARG A 87 -18.65 -10.35 7.50
C ARG A 87 -19.43 -10.98 6.34
N GLY A 88 -18.79 -11.18 5.20
CA GLY A 88 -19.37 -11.87 4.04
C GLY A 88 -19.55 -13.37 4.29
N GLU A 89 -18.56 -14.03 4.90
CA GLU A 89 -18.61 -15.44 5.29
C GLU A 89 -19.71 -15.71 6.31
N LYS A 90 -19.79 -14.91 7.40
CA LYS A 90 -20.89 -15.02 8.37
C LYS A 90 -22.29 -14.86 7.76
N ARG A 91 -22.43 -14.04 6.72
CA ARG A 91 -23.71 -13.87 6.01
C ARG A 91 -24.05 -15.06 5.11
N LYS A 92 -23.06 -15.77 4.57
CA LYS A 92 -23.28 -16.99 3.78
C LYS A 92 -23.61 -18.19 4.65
N GLU A 93 -22.93 -18.36 5.79
CA GLU A 93 -23.21 -19.43 6.76
C GLU A 93 -24.64 -19.34 7.32
N MET A 94 -25.09 -18.13 7.68
CA MET A 94 -26.45 -17.90 8.21
C MET A 94 -27.57 -18.14 7.18
N MET A 95 -27.25 -18.22 5.88
CA MET A 95 -28.20 -18.47 4.80
C MET A 95 -28.25 -19.96 4.40
N GLU A 96 -27.19 -20.72 4.65
CA GLU A 96 -27.12 -22.19 4.46
C GLU A 96 -27.69 -22.97 5.67
N GLU A 97 -27.63 -22.42 6.89
CA GLU A 97 -28.20 -23.04 8.10
C GLU A 97 -29.71 -22.73 8.27
N SER A 98 -30.49 -22.78 7.19
CA SER A 98 -31.96 -22.82 7.28
C SER A 98 -32.40 -24.29 7.19
N PRO A 99 -32.87 -24.93 8.28
CA PRO A 99 -33.30 -26.31 8.19
C PRO A 99 -34.53 -26.37 7.29
N SER A 100 -34.37 -27.04 6.14
CA SER A 100 -35.50 -27.57 5.38
C SER A 100 -36.27 -28.51 6.30
N LYS A 101 -37.28 -27.98 6.99
CA LYS A 101 -38.35 -28.77 7.59
C LYS A 101 -39.07 -29.45 6.44
N LYS A 102 -38.62 -30.64 6.07
CA LYS A 102 -39.34 -31.51 5.14
C LYS A 102 -40.47 -32.17 5.95
N SER A 103 -41.68 -31.82 5.54
CA SER A 103 -42.97 -32.36 6.01
C SER A 103 -43.07 -33.87 5.90
#